data_AF-A0A416C7C6-F1
#
_entry.id   AF-A0A416C7C6-F1
#
_cell.length_a   1.000
_cell.length_b   1.000
_cell.length_c   1.000
_cell.angle_alpha   90.00
_cell.angle_beta   90.00
_cell.angle_gamma   90.00
#
_symmetry.space_group_name_H-M   'P 1'
#
loop_
_entity.id
_entity.type
_entity.pdbx_description
1 polymer ?
#
loop_
_entity_poly.entity_id
_entity_poly.type
_entity_poly.pdbx_seq_one_letter_code
_entity_poly.pdbx_strand_id
1 'polypeptide(L)'
;MRITNEIENITSKYNCCNPNLLRYYNNTTKQYEDLPRKDVEKLEKIKMEKETFFSNGIHIIHDDFLTYKPYKRYDLILMNPPFSNGDKHLLKALQMQEKGGNIVCLLNAETLRNPYTESRKELIRQLDKYDADIEYIENAFISSERKTGVEIALIKIAIENVQEKSDIYEKMAKAENVDDVFEDSTYLDVTDYIKSMIVHFNVEVKAGLELIRQYRALKPYITCSFSDNPYEKGGILRLTNKNGNSYDQISVNEYLKDTRLKYWRKLFSNRKFTEKLTSKLQDEWREKVGTLSDYDFTEFNIQTEVRTYSWTILCC
;
A
#
# COMPACT_ATOMS: atom_id res chain seq x y z
N MET A 1 -2.70 22.18 19.87
CA MET A 1 -1.65 23.04 20.48
C MET A 1 -2.24 24.23 21.25
N ARG A 2 -3.23 25.00 20.74
CA ARG A 2 -3.82 26.13 21.48
C ARG A 2 -4.58 25.72 22.76
N ILE A 3 -5.35 24.64 22.67
CA ILE A 3 -6.13 24.08 23.80
C ILE A 3 -5.23 23.65 24.97
N THR A 4 -4.16 22.91 24.70
CA THR A 4 -3.21 22.44 25.73
C THR A 4 -2.51 23.61 26.41
N ASN A 5 -2.07 24.60 25.65
CA ASN A 5 -1.43 25.81 26.18
C ASN A 5 -2.41 26.64 27.04
N GLU A 6 -3.70 26.70 26.71
CA GLU A 6 -4.68 27.42 27.53
C GLU A 6 -4.98 26.70 28.85
N ILE A 7 -5.03 25.37 28.85
CA ILE A 7 -5.11 24.58 30.07
C ILE A 7 -3.86 24.82 30.92
N GLU A 8 -2.66 24.72 30.35
CA GLU A 8 -1.40 24.97 31.05
C GLU A 8 -1.33 26.40 31.60
N ASN A 9 -1.73 27.42 30.83
CA ASN A 9 -1.74 28.81 31.30
C ASN A 9 -2.66 29.01 32.51
N ILE A 10 -3.87 28.43 32.50
CA ILE A 10 -4.80 28.50 33.66
C ILE A 10 -4.19 27.74 34.84
N THR A 11 -3.64 26.56 34.59
CA THR A 11 -3.06 25.67 35.61
C THR A 11 -1.85 26.32 36.29
N SER A 12 -0.96 26.96 35.52
CA SER A 12 0.20 27.72 36.00
C SER A 12 -0.17 29.02 36.71
N LYS A 13 -1.23 29.73 36.26
CA LYS A 13 -1.73 30.94 36.94
C LYS A 13 -2.09 30.68 38.41
N TYR A 14 -2.55 29.47 38.72
CA TYR A 14 -3.06 29.10 40.03
C TYR A 14 -2.15 28.12 40.80
N ASN A 15 -0.93 27.83 40.31
CA ASN A 15 -0.08 26.76 40.87
C ASN A 15 -0.84 25.43 41.07
N CYS A 16 -1.83 25.16 40.23
CA CYS A 16 -2.58 23.91 40.27
C CYS A 16 -1.70 22.83 39.65
N CYS A 17 -1.34 21.77 40.36
CA CYS A 17 -0.61 20.66 39.72
C CYS A 17 -1.55 19.71 38.93
N ASN A 18 -2.88 19.86 39.08
CA ASN A 18 -3.85 18.98 38.44
C ASN A 18 -5.06 19.78 37.89
N PRO A 19 -5.20 19.92 36.56
CA PRO A 19 -6.30 20.66 35.92
C PRO A 19 -7.68 20.00 36.06
N ASN A 20 -7.77 18.77 36.59
CA ASN A 20 -9.05 18.13 36.90
C ASN A 20 -9.58 18.48 38.29
N LEU A 21 -8.74 19.02 39.16
CA LEU A 21 -9.18 19.63 40.41
C LEU A 21 -9.58 21.07 40.09
N LEU A 22 -10.88 21.38 40.13
CA LEU A 22 -11.40 22.74 39.95
C LEU A 22 -11.09 23.66 41.15
N ARG A 23 -9.93 23.44 41.80
CA ARG A 23 -9.50 24.06 43.05
C ARG A 23 -8.00 24.35 43.01
N TYR A 24 -7.60 25.42 43.69
CA TYR A 24 -6.20 25.83 43.82
C TYR A 24 -5.83 26.09 45.27
N TYR A 25 -4.55 25.95 45.61
CA TYR A 25 -4.05 26.27 46.94
C TYR A 25 -3.73 27.76 47.02
N ASN A 26 -4.46 28.49 47.85
CA ASN A 26 -4.23 29.91 48.07
C ASN A 26 -3.18 30.10 49.18
N ASN A 27 -2.00 30.58 48.81
CA ASN A 27 -0.88 30.78 49.75
C ASN A 27 -1.15 31.84 50.82
N THR A 28 -2.08 32.76 50.57
CA THR A 28 -2.45 33.83 51.52
C THR A 28 -3.41 33.31 52.58
N THR A 29 -4.44 32.56 52.18
CA THR A 29 -5.43 31.98 53.10
C THR A 29 -5.02 30.62 53.67
N LYS A 30 -3.97 30.01 53.09
CA LYS A 30 -3.46 28.65 53.40
C LYS A 30 -4.52 27.55 53.25
N GLN A 31 -5.50 27.75 52.37
CA GLN A 31 -6.61 26.82 52.13
C GLN A 31 -6.76 26.52 50.64
N TYR A 32 -7.46 25.42 50.33
CA TYR A 32 -7.89 25.14 48.96
C TYR A 32 -9.18 25.92 48.66
N GLU A 33 -9.14 26.70 47.59
CA GLU A 33 -10.26 27.50 47.11
C GLU A 33 -10.71 27.01 45.73
N ASP A 34 -11.99 27.16 45.42
CA ASP A 34 -12.51 26.87 44.08
C ASP A 34 -11.95 27.85 43.05
N LEU A 35 -11.70 27.35 41.84
CA LEU A 35 -11.30 28.20 40.72
C LEU A 35 -12.40 29.24 40.45
N PRO A 36 -12.03 30.48 40.07
CA PRO A 36 -13.02 31.47 39.68
C PRO A 36 -13.91 30.94 38.57
N ARG A 37 -15.21 31.17 38.68
CA ARG A 37 -16.24 30.68 37.76
C ARG A 37 -15.90 30.90 36.28
N LYS A 38 -15.35 32.06 35.94
CA LYS A 38 -14.91 32.41 34.57
C LYS A 38 -13.83 31.46 34.01
N ASP A 39 -12.91 30.99 34.86
CA ASP A 39 -11.85 30.08 34.45
C ASP A 39 -12.36 28.62 34.41
N VAL A 40 -13.32 28.25 35.26
CA VAL A 40 -14.05 26.97 35.19
C VAL A 40 -14.84 26.85 33.89
N GLU A 41 -15.67 27.86 33.57
CA GLU A 41 -16.46 27.91 32.33
C GLU A 41 -15.56 27.83 31.09
N LYS A 42 -14.37 28.43 31.15
CA LYS A 42 -13.37 28.35 30.07
C LYS A 42 -12.78 26.95 29.93
N LEU A 43 -12.43 26.28 31.03
CA LEU A 43 -11.94 24.90 31.00
C LEU A 43 -12.99 23.91 30.51
N GLU A 44 -14.26 24.07 30.92
CA GLU A 44 -15.38 23.25 30.46
C GLU A 44 -15.62 23.41 28.97
N LYS A 45 -15.59 24.65 28.46
CA LYS A 45 -15.69 24.92 27.01
C LYS A 45 -14.58 24.22 26.22
N ILE A 46 -13.35 24.29 26.71
CA ILE A 46 -12.20 23.62 26.10
C ILE A 46 -12.37 22.09 26.09
N LYS A 47 -12.86 21.51 27.20
CA LYS A 47 -13.14 20.06 27.30
C LYS A 47 -14.22 19.65 26.31
N MET A 48 -15.31 20.40 26.23
CA MET A 48 -16.42 20.14 25.30
C MET A 48 -15.99 20.28 23.84
N GLU A 49 -15.19 21.29 23.49
CA GLU A 49 -14.60 21.44 22.15
C GLU A 49 -13.71 20.25 21.80
N LYS A 50 -12.91 19.76 22.76
CA LYS A 50 -12.07 18.58 22.58
C LYS A 50 -12.92 17.33 22.34
N GLU A 51 -13.91 17.08 23.17
CA GLU A 51 -14.82 15.92 23.03
C GLU A 51 -15.58 15.95 21.70
N THR A 52 -16.10 17.11 21.31
CA THR A 52 -16.86 17.30 20.06
C THR A 52 -15.95 17.15 18.83
N PHE A 53 -14.71 17.64 18.89
CA PHE A 53 -13.76 17.49 17.78
C PHE A 53 -13.41 16.01 17.53
N PHE A 54 -13.33 15.18 18.59
CA PHE A 54 -13.00 13.76 18.45
C PHE A 54 -14.21 12.84 18.26
N SER A 55 -15.44 13.34 18.33
CA SER A 55 -16.64 12.51 18.21
C SER A 55 -16.99 12.07 16.78
N ASN A 56 -16.35 12.65 15.75
CA ASN A 56 -16.73 12.47 14.34
C ASN A 56 -15.78 11.56 13.53
N GLY A 57 -15.29 10.47 14.11
CA GLY A 57 -14.34 9.56 13.44
C GLY A 57 -12.92 10.14 13.33
N ILE A 58 -12.62 11.18 14.11
CA ILE A 58 -11.28 11.76 14.22
C ILE A 58 -10.55 11.06 15.36
N HIS A 59 -9.46 10.37 15.02
CA HIS A 59 -8.65 9.62 15.97
C HIS A 59 -7.30 10.30 16.19
N ILE A 60 -6.92 10.50 17.46
CA ILE A 60 -5.54 10.84 17.81
C ILE A 60 -4.73 9.54 17.81
N ILE A 61 -3.76 9.45 16.92
CA ILE A 61 -2.95 8.24 16.70
C ILE A 61 -1.50 8.37 17.17
N HIS A 62 -1.03 9.59 17.41
CA HIS A 62 0.32 9.88 17.90
C HIS A 62 0.38 11.31 18.49
N ASP A 63 1.41 11.57 19.29
CA ASP A 63 1.66 12.86 19.95
C ASP A 63 2.61 13.78 19.15
N ASP A 64 3.61 13.21 18.47
CA ASP A 64 4.54 13.90 17.57
C ASP A 64 4.58 13.28 16.16
N PHE A 65 4.34 14.10 15.14
CA PHE A 65 4.32 13.67 13.74
C PHE A 65 5.70 13.21 13.23
N LEU A 66 6.79 13.84 13.68
CA LEU A 66 8.13 13.52 13.17
C LEU A 66 8.61 12.15 13.64
N THR A 67 8.16 11.70 14.82
CA THR A 67 8.49 10.39 15.38
C THR A 67 7.51 9.29 15.00
N TYR A 68 6.33 9.65 14.46
CA TYR A 68 5.31 8.70 14.05
C TYR A 68 5.80 7.77 12.92
N LYS A 69 5.62 6.44 13.09
CA LYS A 69 6.01 5.40 12.12
C LYS A 69 4.82 4.48 11.81
N PRO A 70 3.89 4.90 10.92
CA PRO A 70 2.74 4.08 10.59
C PRO A 70 3.11 2.90 9.67
N TYR A 71 2.45 1.77 9.89
CA TYR A 71 2.27 0.74 8.84
C TYR A 71 1.04 1.03 7.95
N LYS A 72 0.18 1.95 8.38
CA LYS A 72 -1.01 2.40 7.64
C LYS A 72 -0.62 3.27 6.44
N ARG A 73 -1.28 3.05 5.31
CA ARG A 73 -1.23 3.92 4.13
C ARG A 73 -2.39 4.92 4.17
N TYR A 74 -2.16 6.11 3.64
CA TYR A 74 -3.13 7.20 3.63
C TYR A 74 -3.38 7.63 2.19
N ASP A 75 -4.63 7.81 1.79
CA ASP A 75 -4.94 8.33 0.46
C ASP A 75 -4.56 9.81 0.31
N LEU A 76 -4.62 10.55 1.42
CA LEU A 76 -4.32 11.97 1.50
C LEU A 76 -3.71 12.33 2.87
N ILE A 77 -2.63 13.11 2.85
CA ILE A 77 -2.12 13.85 4.00
C ILE A 77 -2.42 15.34 3.77
N LEU A 78 -3.31 15.90 4.58
CA LEU A 78 -3.57 17.34 4.63
C LEU A 78 -2.89 17.92 5.87
N MET A 79 -2.03 18.91 5.69
CA MET A 79 -1.21 19.42 6.80
C MET A 79 -0.91 20.92 6.73
N ASN A 80 -0.89 21.53 7.91
CA ASN A 80 -0.37 22.87 8.17
C ASN A 80 0.66 22.77 9.30
N PRO A 81 1.89 22.30 9.01
CA PRO A 81 2.91 22.09 10.03
C PRO A 81 3.39 23.40 10.64
N PRO A 82 4.05 23.36 11.81
CA PRO A 82 4.68 24.55 12.37
C PRO A 82 5.73 25.13 11.41
N PHE A 83 5.77 26.47 11.26
CA PHE A 83 6.67 27.12 10.30
C PHE A 83 8.16 26.90 10.57
N SER A 84 8.55 26.68 11.85
CA SER A 84 9.95 26.50 12.22
C SER A 84 10.58 25.20 11.70
N ASN A 85 9.76 24.20 11.38
CA ASN A 85 10.21 22.87 10.94
C ASN A 85 9.28 22.26 9.89
N GLY A 86 8.62 23.11 9.10
CA GLY A 86 7.68 22.69 8.06
C GLY A 86 8.35 21.86 6.96
N ASP A 87 9.61 22.13 6.66
CA ASP A 87 10.45 21.34 5.76
C ASP A 87 10.58 19.89 6.21
N LYS A 88 10.92 19.66 7.48
CA LYS A 88 11.05 18.32 8.06
C LYS A 88 9.72 17.57 8.06
N HIS A 89 8.62 18.28 8.31
CA HIS A 89 7.29 17.70 8.29
C HIS A 89 6.88 17.28 6.88
N LEU A 90 7.10 18.12 5.85
CA LEU A 90 6.76 17.76 4.48
C LEU A 90 7.64 16.61 3.97
N LEU A 91 8.93 16.60 4.29
CA LEU A 91 9.82 15.45 4.01
C LEU A 91 9.31 14.15 4.66
N LYS A 92 8.83 14.24 5.91
CA LYS A 92 8.23 13.10 6.61
C LYS A 92 6.95 12.61 5.94
N ALA A 93 6.08 13.53 5.48
CA ALA A 93 4.86 13.18 4.75
C ALA A 93 5.19 12.50 3.40
N LEU A 94 6.19 13.02 2.68
CA LEU A 94 6.72 12.40 1.46
C LEU A 94 7.24 10.98 1.70
N GLN A 95 7.96 10.76 2.80
CA GLN A 95 8.41 9.42 3.20
C GLN A 95 7.21 8.49 3.47
N MET A 96 6.18 8.97 4.18
CA MET A 96 4.99 8.17 4.47
C MET A 96 4.23 7.77 3.20
N GLN A 97 4.22 8.64 2.19
CA GLN A 97 3.54 8.46 0.90
C GLN A 97 4.47 7.93 -0.20
N GLU A 98 5.66 7.40 0.13
CA GLU A 98 6.63 6.91 -0.87
C GLU A 98 6.07 5.82 -1.82
N LYS A 99 4.98 5.16 -1.41
CA LYS A 99 4.29 4.10 -2.15
C LYS A 99 2.94 4.54 -2.72
N GLY A 100 2.77 5.85 -2.93
CA GLY A 100 1.58 6.45 -3.49
C GLY A 100 0.70 7.15 -2.46
N GLY A 101 -0.14 8.06 -2.96
CA GLY A 101 -1.04 8.90 -2.19
C GLY A 101 -0.83 10.39 -2.46
N ASN A 102 -1.68 11.21 -1.88
CA ASN A 102 -1.65 12.66 -2.08
C ASN A 102 -1.15 13.39 -0.83
N ILE A 103 -0.52 14.54 -1.04
CA ILE A 103 -0.13 15.47 0.03
C ILE A 103 -0.60 16.86 -0.35
N VAL A 104 -1.25 17.55 0.59
CA VAL A 104 -1.56 18.97 0.52
C VAL A 104 -0.98 19.63 1.75
N CYS A 105 0.01 20.50 1.56
CA CYS A 105 0.79 21.10 2.63
C CYS A 105 0.82 22.63 2.51
N LEU A 106 0.58 23.31 3.63
CA LEU A 106 0.76 24.75 3.77
C LEU A 106 2.11 25.03 4.44
N LEU A 107 3.04 25.64 3.71
CA LEU A 107 4.35 26.07 4.24
C LEU A 107 4.51 27.59 4.18
N ASN A 108 5.41 28.14 4.99
CA ASN A 108 5.94 29.48 4.76
C ASN A 108 6.74 29.47 3.44
N ALA A 109 6.45 30.40 2.52
CA ALA A 109 7.10 30.49 1.21
C ALA A 109 8.63 30.64 1.30
N GLU A 110 9.14 31.26 2.37
CA GLU A 110 10.59 31.38 2.63
C GLU A 110 11.28 30.01 2.77
N THR A 111 10.54 28.99 3.22
CA THR A 111 11.04 27.61 3.30
C THR A 111 11.52 27.10 1.95
N LEU A 112 10.84 27.52 0.88
CA LEU A 112 11.16 27.14 -0.51
C LEU A 112 12.11 28.16 -1.17
N ARG A 113 11.87 29.46 -0.97
CA ARG A 113 12.66 30.54 -1.59
C ARG A 113 14.09 30.61 -1.06
N ASN A 114 14.35 30.11 0.16
CA ASN A 114 15.67 30.15 0.80
C ASN A 114 16.12 28.76 1.30
N PRO A 115 16.62 27.87 0.40
CA PRO A 115 17.05 26.52 0.74
C PRO A 115 18.51 26.47 1.25
N TYR A 116 18.81 27.15 2.35
CA TYR A 116 20.16 27.20 2.92
C TYR A 116 20.52 25.98 3.78
N THR A 117 19.53 25.26 4.32
CA THR A 117 19.74 24.02 5.08
C THR A 117 19.68 22.80 4.18
N GLU A 118 20.38 21.73 4.56
CA GLU A 118 20.31 20.45 3.84
C GLU A 118 18.89 19.89 3.74
N SER A 119 18.07 20.05 4.79
CA SER A 119 16.67 19.64 4.76
C SER A 119 15.83 20.41 3.74
N ARG A 120 16.06 21.72 3.56
CA ARG A 120 15.35 22.51 2.56
C ARG A 120 15.84 22.21 1.14
N LYS A 121 17.14 21.98 0.95
CA LYS A 121 17.69 21.52 -0.34
C LYS A 121 17.08 20.18 -0.76
N GLU A 122 17.04 19.24 0.17
CA GLU A 122 16.41 17.94 -0.06
C GLU A 122 14.91 18.07 -0.34
N LEU A 123 14.22 19.00 0.37
CA LEU A 123 12.82 19.27 0.10
C LEU A 123 12.60 19.73 -1.35
N ILE A 124 13.36 20.73 -1.83
CA ILE A 124 13.26 21.19 -3.22
C ILE A 124 13.49 20.04 -4.20
N ARG A 125 14.53 19.22 -3.98
CA ARG A 125 14.81 18.06 -4.83
C ARG A 125 13.65 17.06 -4.89
N GLN A 126 12.95 16.83 -3.77
CA GLN A 126 11.80 15.92 -3.74
C GLN A 126 10.57 16.55 -4.39
N LEU A 127 10.35 17.86 -4.22
CA LEU A 127 9.27 18.57 -4.90
C LEU A 127 9.45 18.52 -6.42
N ASP A 128 10.67 18.73 -6.92
CA ASP A 128 11.01 18.59 -8.34
C ASP A 128 10.82 17.15 -8.82
N LYS A 129 11.26 16.16 -8.03
CA LYS A 129 11.11 14.73 -8.35
C LYS A 129 9.66 14.33 -8.60
N TYR A 130 8.72 14.88 -7.82
CA TYR A 130 7.30 14.53 -7.88
C TYR A 130 6.46 15.56 -8.66
N ASP A 131 7.09 16.51 -9.36
CA ASP A 131 6.40 17.57 -10.12
C ASP A 131 5.31 18.27 -9.29
N ALA A 132 5.70 18.75 -8.10
CA ALA A 132 4.75 19.33 -7.15
C ALA A 132 4.10 20.62 -7.70
N ASP A 133 2.78 20.74 -7.57
CA ASP A 133 2.04 21.98 -7.84
C ASP A 133 2.19 22.93 -6.64
N ILE A 134 2.77 24.10 -6.87
CA ILE A 134 3.08 25.09 -5.82
C ILE A 134 2.38 26.40 -6.15
N GLU A 135 1.43 26.78 -5.31
CA GLU A 135 0.71 28.05 -5.38
C GLU A 135 1.16 28.97 -4.24
N TYR A 136 1.67 30.16 -4.57
CA TYR A 136 2.06 31.17 -3.59
C TYR A 136 0.88 32.09 -3.29
N ILE A 137 0.52 32.19 -2.01
CA ILE A 137 -0.62 32.99 -1.55
C ILE A 137 -0.10 34.04 -0.57
N GLU A 138 -0.24 35.31 -0.95
CA GLU A 138 0.06 36.44 -0.08
C GLU A 138 -1.06 36.65 0.94
N ASN A 139 -0.73 37.21 2.11
CA ASN A 139 -1.71 37.71 3.07
C ASN A 139 -2.72 36.66 3.59
N ALA A 140 -2.42 35.37 3.43
CA ALA A 140 -3.34 34.27 3.72
C ALA A 140 -3.83 34.22 5.19
N PHE A 141 -3.09 34.85 6.10
CA PHE A 141 -3.39 34.87 7.54
C PHE A 141 -3.88 36.21 8.08
N ILE A 142 -4.19 37.20 7.22
CA ILE A 142 -4.69 38.53 7.67
C ILE A 142 -5.97 38.42 8.51
N SER A 143 -6.84 37.46 8.21
CA SER A 143 -8.10 37.18 8.92
C SER A 143 -8.01 36.01 9.91
N SER A 144 -6.82 35.43 10.12
CA SER A 144 -6.64 34.27 11.00
C SER A 144 -6.37 34.64 12.47
N GLU A 145 -6.49 33.66 13.37
CA GLU A 145 -6.27 33.85 14.81
C GLU A 145 -4.86 34.35 15.19
N ARG A 146 -3.86 34.17 14.30
CA ARG A 146 -2.50 34.71 14.46
C ARG A 146 -2.13 35.51 13.21
N LYS A 147 -2.46 36.81 13.20
CA LYS A 147 -2.12 37.73 12.10
C LYS A 147 -0.61 37.76 11.88
N THR A 148 -0.18 37.28 10.73
CA THR A 148 1.21 37.37 10.27
C THR A 148 1.17 37.73 8.77
N GLY A 149 1.97 38.71 8.35
CA GLY A 149 2.07 39.15 6.95
C GLY A 149 2.96 38.21 6.11
N VAL A 150 2.87 36.91 6.36
CA VAL A 150 3.76 35.89 5.80
C VAL A 150 3.14 35.33 4.52
N GLU A 151 3.91 35.35 3.44
CA GLU A 151 3.57 34.65 2.19
C GLU A 151 3.64 33.13 2.44
N ILE A 152 2.61 32.41 2.00
CA ILE A 152 2.57 30.95 2.11
C ILE A 152 2.73 30.28 0.75
N ALA A 153 3.18 29.04 0.78
CA ALA A 153 3.15 28.12 -0.35
C ALA A 153 2.15 27.01 -0.04
N LEU A 154 1.10 26.90 -0.86
CA LEU A 154 0.22 25.74 -0.92
C LEU A 154 0.83 24.73 -1.90
N ILE A 155 1.26 23.61 -1.37
CA ILE A 155 1.97 22.57 -2.11
C ILE A 155 1.04 21.38 -2.25
N LYS A 156 0.81 20.92 -3.48
CA LYS A 156 0.05 19.72 -3.81
C LYS A 156 0.95 18.72 -4.51
N ILE A 157 0.96 17.49 -4.02
CA ILE A 157 1.82 16.43 -4.53
C ILE A 157 0.96 15.19 -4.73
N ALA A 158 0.99 14.63 -5.94
CA ALA A 158 0.36 13.36 -6.25
C ALA A 158 1.47 12.32 -6.50
N ILE A 159 1.61 11.36 -5.60
CA ILE A 159 2.56 10.26 -5.77
C ILE A 159 1.79 9.08 -6.35
N GLU A 160 2.23 8.60 -7.51
CA GLU A 160 1.63 7.44 -8.14
C GLU A 160 1.86 6.17 -7.32
N ASN A 161 0.83 5.32 -7.26
CA ASN A 161 0.97 3.99 -6.69
C ASN A 161 1.62 3.09 -7.73
N VAL A 162 2.92 2.87 -7.60
CA VAL A 162 3.67 1.97 -8.48
C VAL A 162 3.48 0.55 -8.00
N GLN A 163 3.01 -0.33 -8.89
CA GLN A 163 2.92 -1.75 -8.59
C GLN A 163 4.30 -2.30 -8.25
N GLU A 164 4.45 -2.81 -7.03
CA GLU A 164 5.70 -3.41 -6.59
C GLU A 164 6.03 -4.66 -7.39
N LYS A 165 7.31 -4.80 -7.73
CA LYS A 165 7.82 -6.05 -8.28
C LYS A 165 7.81 -7.13 -7.19
N SER A 166 7.49 -8.36 -7.58
CA SER A 166 7.48 -9.49 -6.67
C SER A 166 8.88 -10.10 -6.57
N ASP A 167 9.50 -10.00 -5.41
CA ASP A 167 10.78 -10.68 -5.12
C ASP A 167 10.70 -12.20 -5.37
N ILE A 168 9.54 -12.81 -5.13
CA ILE A 168 9.32 -14.24 -5.40
C ILE A 168 9.42 -14.48 -6.90
N TYR A 169 8.67 -13.71 -7.70
CA TYR A 169 8.67 -13.86 -9.15
C TYR A 169 10.04 -13.59 -9.76
N GLU A 170 10.69 -12.48 -9.38
CA GLU A 170 12.00 -12.10 -9.92
C GLU A 170 13.06 -13.18 -9.68
N LYS A 171 13.07 -13.79 -8.49
CA LYS A 171 14.02 -14.87 -8.16
C LYS A 171 13.80 -16.09 -9.06
N MET A 172 12.54 -16.45 -9.32
CA MET A 172 12.22 -17.60 -10.17
C MET A 172 12.51 -17.30 -11.64
N ALA A 173 12.19 -16.09 -12.13
CA ALA A 173 12.48 -15.65 -13.48
C ALA A 173 14.00 -15.66 -13.77
N LYS A 174 14.81 -15.14 -12.84
CA LYS A 174 16.28 -15.18 -12.93
C LYS A 174 16.82 -16.61 -12.95
N ALA A 175 16.25 -17.52 -12.15
CA ALA A 175 16.68 -18.91 -12.12
C ALA A 175 16.41 -19.66 -13.44
N GLU A 176 15.37 -19.25 -14.18
CA GLU A 176 15.02 -19.80 -15.50
C GLU A 176 15.63 -19.01 -16.67
N ASN A 177 16.47 -18.00 -16.41
CA ASN A 177 17.04 -17.08 -17.42
C ASN A 177 15.97 -16.44 -18.32
N VAL A 178 14.86 -16.01 -17.72
CA VAL A 178 13.83 -15.25 -18.44
C VAL A 178 14.23 -13.79 -18.49
N ASP A 179 14.65 -13.34 -19.68
CA ASP A 179 14.70 -11.90 -19.98
C ASP A 179 13.25 -11.39 -20.09
N ASP A 180 12.94 -10.26 -19.44
CA ASP A 180 11.60 -9.74 -19.12
C ASP A 180 10.49 -9.84 -20.20
N VAL A 181 9.23 -9.88 -19.68
CA VAL A 181 7.89 -9.85 -20.35
C VAL A 181 7.67 -10.87 -21.47
N PHE A 182 6.66 -11.74 -21.30
CA PHE A 182 6.14 -12.59 -22.38
C PHE A 182 5.69 -11.71 -23.55
N GLU A 183 6.55 -11.53 -24.56
CA GLU A 183 6.13 -10.98 -25.84
C GLU A 183 5.29 -12.05 -26.53
N ASP A 184 3.98 -11.85 -26.53
CA ASP A 184 3.03 -12.55 -27.41
C ASP A 184 3.24 -12.07 -28.85
N SER A 185 4.47 -12.16 -29.34
CA SER A 185 4.83 -11.71 -30.66
C SER A 185 4.28 -12.72 -31.63
N THR A 186 3.35 -12.27 -32.48
CA THR A 186 2.90 -13.04 -33.64
C THR A 186 4.04 -13.23 -34.65
N TYR A 187 5.25 -12.76 -34.36
CA TYR A 187 6.43 -12.83 -35.22
C TYR A 187 7.37 -14.00 -34.88
N LEU A 188 7.32 -14.57 -33.67
CA LEU A 188 8.10 -15.75 -33.28
C LEU A 188 7.83 -16.96 -34.20
N ASP A 189 8.85 -17.80 -34.40
CA ASP A 189 8.64 -19.15 -34.93
C ASP A 189 7.88 -19.99 -33.89
N VAL A 190 7.13 -20.99 -34.37
CA VAL A 190 6.33 -21.87 -33.51
C VAL A 190 7.21 -22.59 -32.47
N THR A 191 8.43 -22.95 -32.85
CA THR A 191 9.38 -23.61 -31.94
C THR A 191 9.76 -22.70 -30.77
N ASP A 192 10.08 -21.44 -31.07
CA ASP A 192 10.49 -20.47 -30.05
C ASP A 192 9.30 -20.03 -29.19
N TYR A 193 8.10 -19.96 -29.78
CA TYR A 193 6.86 -19.76 -29.04
C TYR A 193 6.61 -20.86 -28.00
N ILE A 194 6.73 -22.14 -28.38
CA ILE A 194 6.55 -23.27 -27.46
C ILE A 194 7.59 -23.23 -26.34
N LYS A 195 8.87 -22.99 -26.67
CA LYS A 195 9.95 -22.88 -25.68
C LYS A 195 9.67 -21.76 -24.68
N SER A 196 9.31 -20.58 -25.17
CA SER A 196 8.93 -19.44 -24.33
C SER A 196 7.77 -19.81 -23.40
N MET A 197 6.69 -20.40 -23.92
CA MET A 197 5.56 -20.82 -23.10
C MET A 197 5.92 -21.80 -21.98
N ILE A 198 6.80 -22.77 -22.25
CA ILE A 198 7.26 -23.74 -21.25
C ILE A 198 8.05 -23.01 -20.14
N VAL A 199 8.95 -22.11 -20.51
CA VAL A 199 9.76 -21.34 -19.57
C VAL A 199 8.87 -20.47 -18.67
N HIS A 200 7.90 -19.74 -19.25
CA HIS A 200 6.96 -18.93 -18.48
C HIS A 200 6.05 -19.78 -17.57
N PHE A 201 5.60 -20.95 -18.04
CA PHE A 201 4.87 -21.91 -17.23
C PHE A 201 5.68 -22.33 -16.00
N ASN A 202 6.95 -22.68 -16.19
CA ASN A 202 7.83 -23.10 -15.10
C ASN A 202 8.04 -21.99 -14.07
N VAL A 203 8.30 -20.75 -14.51
CA VAL A 203 8.45 -19.60 -13.61
C VAL A 203 7.20 -19.39 -12.78
N GLU A 204 6.03 -19.40 -13.40
CA GLU A 204 4.76 -19.18 -12.70
C GLU A 204 4.42 -20.31 -11.72
N VAL A 205 4.66 -21.57 -12.11
CA VAL A 205 4.48 -22.71 -11.21
C VAL A 205 5.39 -22.55 -10.00
N LYS A 206 6.69 -22.29 -10.21
CA LYS A 206 7.65 -22.12 -9.11
C LYS A 206 7.28 -20.96 -8.19
N ALA A 207 6.90 -19.81 -8.77
CA ALA A 207 6.51 -18.63 -7.99
C ALA A 207 5.23 -18.87 -7.18
N GLY A 208 4.20 -19.49 -7.77
CA GLY A 208 2.94 -19.77 -7.07
C GLY A 208 3.09 -20.84 -5.98
N LEU A 209 3.87 -21.90 -6.23
CA LEU A 209 4.19 -22.89 -5.20
C LEU A 209 4.95 -22.26 -4.03
N GLU A 210 5.90 -21.37 -4.30
CA GLU A 210 6.64 -20.65 -3.26
C GLU A 210 5.72 -19.71 -2.46
N LEU A 211 4.80 -18.98 -3.12
CA LEU A 211 3.81 -18.16 -2.44
C LEU A 211 2.93 -19.00 -1.48
N ILE A 212 2.40 -20.13 -1.94
CA ILE A 212 1.58 -21.02 -1.12
C ILE A 212 2.39 -21.57 0.06
N ARG A 213 3.66 -21.95 -0.18
CA ARG A 213 4.56 -22.44 0.87
C ARG A 213 4.84 -21.36 1.91
N GLN A 214 5.17 -20.15 1.50
CA GLN A 214 5.43 -19.01 2.38
C GLN A 214 4.19 -18.61 3.17
N TYR A 215 3.02 -18.57 2.53
CA TYR A 215 1.75 -18.33 3.21
C TYR A 215 1.52 -19.36 4.33
N ARG A 216 1.70 -20.65 4.05
CA ARG A 216 1.58 -21.72 5.06
C ARG A 216 2.62 -21.57 6.19
N ALA A 217 3.85 -21.18 5.87
CA ALA A 217 4.91 -20.95 6.85
C ALA A 217 4.65 -19.72 7.74
N LEU A 218 4.07 -18.66 7.18
CA LEU A 218 3.75 -17.43 7.92
C LEU A 218 2.49 -17.55 8.76
N LYS A 219 1.57 -18.44 8.39
CA LYS A 219 0.26 -18.61 9.02
C LYS A 219 0.29 -18.60 10.56
N PRO A 220 1.16 -19.36 11.26
CA PRO A 220 1.19 -19.38 12.73
C PRO A 220 1.49 -18.01 13.36
N TYR A 221 2.12 -17.10 12.60
CA TYR A 221 2.55 -15.79 13.06
C TYR A 221 1.58 -14.66 12.71
N ILE A 222 0.67 -14.86 11.73
CA ILE A 222 -0.16 -13.78 11.18
C ILE A 222 -1.69 -14.02 11.24
N THR A 223 -2.15 -15.24 11.51
CA THR A 223 -3.60 -15.58 11.42
C THR A 223 -4.28 -15.90 12.74
N CYS A 224 -3.54 -16.05 13.84
CA CYS A 224 -4.13 -16.36 15.13
C CYS A 224 -4.75 -15.10 15.75
N SER A 225 -6.07 -15.11 15.94
CA SER A 225 -6.70 -14.22 16.92
C SER A 225 -6.18 -14.58 18.31
N PHE A 226 -5.96 -13.58 19.17
CA PHE A 226 -5.68 -13.80 20.59
C PHE A 226 -6.95 -14.21 21.38
N SER A 227 -8.10 -14.32 20.71
CA SER A 227 -9.36 -14.71 21.33
C SER A 227 -9.46 -16.23 21.53
N ASP A 228 -9.88 -16.66 22.71
CA ASP A 228 -10.27 -18.05 22.97
C ASP A 228 -11.63 -18.42 22.33
N ASN A 229 -12.34 -17.43 21.75
CA ASN A 229 -13.64 -17.62 21.12
C ASN A 229 -13.51 -18.47 19.84
N PRO A 230 -14.12 -19.68 19.78
CA PRO A 230 -14.05 -20.56 18.62
C PRO A 230 -14.72 -19.99 17.36
N TYR A 231 -15.63 -19.02 17.49
CA TYR A 231 -16.28 -18.33 16.37
C TYR A 231 -15.43 -17.18 15.78
N GLU A 232 -14.41 -16.72 16.50
CA GLU A 232 -13.44 -15.70 16.05
C GLU A 232 -12.15 -16.31 15.47
N LYS A 233 -12.11 -17.64 15.33
CA LYS A 233 -10.99 -18.39 14.71
C LYS A 233 -10.85 -18.18 13.19
N GLY A 234 -11.62 -17.26 12.61
CA GLY A 234 -11.43 -16.83 11.22
C GLY A 234 -10.12 -16.06 11.09
N GLY A 235 -9.16 -16.60 10.34
CA GLY A 235 -7.86 -15.95 10.16
C GLY A 235 -7.97 -14.55 9.54
N ILE A 236 -7.10 -13.64 10.01
CA ILE A 236 -6.98 -12.23 9.56
C ILE A 236 -6.70 -12.13 8.05
N LEU A 237 -6.00 -13.12 7.48
CA LEU A 237 -5.60 -13.19 6.08
C LEU A 237 -5.88 -14.60 5.53
N ARG A 238 -6.36 -14.68 4.29
CA ARG A 238 -6.63 -15.96 3.60
C ARG A 238 -6.09 -15.95 2.17
N LEU A 239 -5.47 -17.05 1.77
CA LEU A 239 -5.10 -17.32 0.37
C LEU A 239 -6.06 -18.38 -0.20
N THR A 240 -6.88 -18.01 -1.17
CA THR A 240 -7.89 -18.89 -1.78
C THR A 240 -7.62 -19.14 -3.25
N ASN A 241 -8.10 -20.27 -3.78
CA ASN A 241 -8.15 -20.49 -5.22
C ASN A 241 -9.34 -19.74 -5.87
N LYS A 242 -9.49 -19.88 -7.19
CA LYS A 242 -10.59 -19.26 -7.97
C LYS A 242 -12.00 -19.66 -7.52
N ASN A 243 -12.14 -20.79 -6.82
CA ASN A 243 -13.42 -21.31 -6.32
C ASN A 243 -13.69 -20.86 -4.86
N GLY A 244 -12.84 -20.03 -4.27
CA GLY A 244 -12.96 -19.58 -2.88
C GLY A 244 -12.47 -20.59 -1.84
N ASN A 245 -11.90 -21.72 -2.25
CA ASN A 245 -11.37 -22.73 -1.33
C ASN A 245 -9.99 -22.29 -0.81
N SER A 246 -9.76 -22.40 0.50
CA SER A 246 -8.51 -21.99 1.11
C SER A 246 -7.37 -22.99 0.84
N TYR A 247 -6.20 -22.48 0.46
CA TYR A 247 -4.94 -23.24 0.36
C TYR A 247 -4.43 -23.78 1.70
N ASP A 248 -5.13 -23.48 2.80
CA ASP A 248 -5.00 -24.18 4.07
C ASP A 248 -5.47 -25.64 4.02
N GLN A 249 -6.44 -25.94 3.16
CA GLN A 249 -7.14 -27.24 3.13
C GLN A 249 -6.99 -27.94 1.79
N ILE A 250 -6.78 -27.19 0.71
CA ILE A 250 -6.63 -27.76 -0.62
C ILE A 250 -5.16 -28.02 -0.98
N SER A 251 -4.95 -29.02 -1.84
CA SER A 251 -3.63 -29.37 -2.35
C SER A 251 -3.08 -28.28 -3.29
N VAL A 252 -1.76 -28.17 -3.36
CA VAL A 252 -1.08 -27.40 -4.40
C VAL A 252 -1.40 -27.93 -5.81
N ASN A 253 -1.85 -29.19 -5.93
CA ASN A 253 -2.26 -29.77 -7.20
C ASN A 253 -3.45 -29.04 -7.83
N GLU A 254 -4.33 -28.43 -7.03
CA GLU A 254 -5.42 -27.60 -7.55
C GLU A 254 -4.88 -26.38 -8.27
N TYR A 255 -3.87 -25.71 -7.69
CA TYR A 255 -3.16 -24.62 -8.34
C TYR A 255 -2.49 -25.09 -9.64
N LEU A 256 -1.75 -26.21 -9.58
CA LEU A 256 -1.05 -26.75 -10.75
C LEU A 256 -2.00 -27.10 -11.89
N LYS A 257 -3.15 -27.70 -11.59
CA LYS A 257 -4.18 -28.07 -12.59
C LYS A 257 -4.72 -26.83 -13.30
N ASP A 258 -5.00 -25.77 -12.54
CA ASP A 258 -5.48 -24.50 -13.10
C ASP A 258 -4.40 -23.79 -13.92
N THR A 259 -3.16 -23.77 -13.45
CA THR A 259 -2.03 -23.20 -14.20
C THR A 259 -1.80 -23.97 -15.50
N ARG A 260 -1.80 -25.31 -15.47
CA ARG A 260 -1.70 -26.15 -16.69
C ARG A 260 -2.80 -25.83 -17.69
N LEU A 261 -4.06 -25.78 -17.24
CA LEU A 261 -5.19 -25.46 -18.09
C LEU A 261 -5.02 -24.09 -18.77
N LYS A 262 -4.51 -23.10 -18.04
CA LYS A 262 -4.24 -21.76 -18.57
C LYS A 262 -3.22 -21.79 -19.73
N TYR A 263 -2.10 -22.49 -19.56
CA TYR A 263 -1.06 -22.56 -20.59
C TYR A 263 -1.48 -23.43 -21.78
N TRP A 264 -2.18 -24.55 -21.55
CA TRP A 264 -2.79 -25.33 -22.62
C TRP A 264 -3.77 -24.49 -23.44
N ARG A 265 -4.64 -23.71 -22.79
CA ARG A 265 -5.55 -22.79 -23.48
C ARG A 265 -4.81 -21.75 -24.32
N LYS A 266 -3.76 -21.16 -23.75
CA LYS A 266 -2.97 -20.13 -24.43
C LYS A 266 -2.26 -20.69 -25.66
N LEU A 267 -1.64 -21.87 -25.56
CA LEU A 267 -0.88 -22.50 -26.64
C LEU A 267 -1.76 -22.71 -27.87
N PHE A 268 -2.92 -23.30 -27.66
CA PHE A 268 -3.88 -23.62 -28.72
C PHE A 268 -4.80 -22.44 -29.09
N SER A 269 -4.68 -21.29 -28.44
CA SER A 269 -5.30 -20.04 -28.91
C SER A 269 -4.42 -19.30 -29.92
N ASN A 270 -3.14 -19.67 -30.02
CA ASN A 270 -2.20 -19.02 -30.92
C ASN A 270 -2.46 -19.46 -32.37
N ARG A 271 -2.67 -18.47 -33.24
CA ARG A 271 -2.98 -18.70 -34.65
C ARG A 271 -1.87 -19.43 -35.41
N LYS A 272 -0.60 -19.04 -35.23
CA LYS A 272 0.54 -19.69 -35.89
C LYS A 272 0.70 -21.15 -35.48
N PHE A 273 0.41 -21.45 -34.21
CA PHE A 273 0.42 -22.82 -33.72
C PHE A 273 -0.75 -23.62 -34.30
N THR A 274 -1.98 -23.08 -34.21
CA THR A 274 -3.20 -23.78 -34.65
C THR A 274 -3.30 -23.97 -36.17
N GLU A 275 -2.77 -23.05 -36.99
CA GLU A 275 -2.72 -23.20 -38.45
C GLU A 275 -1.88 -24.41 -38.90
N LYS A 276 -0.93 -24.87 -38.07
CA LYS A 276 -0.17 -26.09 -38.33
C LYS A 276 -0.93 -27.38 -37.96
N LEU A 277 -2.09 -27.25 -37.31
CA LEU A 277 -2.94 -28.37 -36.91
C LEU A 277 -4.05 -28.63 -37.94
N THR A 278 -4.48 -29.88 -38.06
CA THR A 278 -5.63 -30.24 -38.90
C THR A 278 -6.94 -29.72 -38.30
N SER A 279 -7.96 -29.44 -39.11
CA SER A 279 -9.29 -29.00 -38.60
C SER A 279 -9.87 -29.98 -37.59
N LYS A 280 -9.69 -31.30 -37.81
CA LYS A 280 -10.08 -32.34 -36.86
C LYS A 280 -9.38 -32.17 -35.50
N LEU A 281 -8.08 -31.89 -35.50
CA LEU A 281 -7.32 -31.69 -34.26
C LEU A 281 -7.71 -30.40 -33.54
N GLN A 282 -8.08 -29.35 -34.28
CA GLN A 282 -8.62 -28.12 -33.69
C GLN A 282 -9.98 -28.37 -33.02
N ASP A 283 -10.87 -29.15 -33.65
CA ASP A 283 -12.17 -29.55 -33.08
C ASP A 283 -11.98 -30.41 -31.82
N GLU A 284 -11.15 -31.44 -31.89
CA GLU A 284 -10.86 -32.30 -30.73
C GLU A 284 -10.23 -31.53 -29.57
N TRP A 285 -9.34 -30.57 -29.86
CA TRP A 285 -8.78 -29.72 -28.82
C TRP A 285 -9.85 -28.87 -28.13
N ARG A 286 -10.77 -28.26 -28.90
CA ARG A 286 -11.88 -27.47 -28.34
C ARG A 286 -12.70 -28.29 -27.35
N GLU A 287 -12.87 -29.58 -27.62
CA GLU A 287 -13.61 -30.51 -26.75
C GLU A 287 -12.79 -30.99 -25.55
N LYS A 288 -11.49 -31.26 -25.72
CA LYS A 288 -10.63 -31.91 -24.71
C LYS A 288 -9.73 -30.97 -23.92
N VAL A 289 -9.70 -29.66 -24.19
CA VAL A 289 -8.80 -28.73 -23.48
C VAL A 289 -8.93 -28.80 -21.95
N GLY A 290 -10.13 -29.13 -21.45
CA GLY A 290 -10.36 -29.38 -20.02
C GLY A 290 -9.58 -30.56 -19.46
N THR A 291 -9.42 -31.65 -20.21
CA THR A 291 -8.71 -32.86 -19.77
C THR A 291 -7.19 -32.69 -19.83
N LEU A 292 -6.68 -31.78 -20.69
CA LEU A 292 -5.25 -31.46 -20.75
C LEU A 292 -4.70 -30.88 -19.44
N SER A 293 -5.58 -30.35 -18.59
CA SER A 293 -5.20 -29.89 -17.25
C SER A 293 -4.58 -30.99 -16.37
N ASP A 294 -4.82 -32.26 -16.68
CA ASP A 294 -4.25 -33.41 -15.97
C ASP A 294 -2.82 -33.76 -16.46
N TYR A 295 -2.34 -33.16 -17.54
CA TYR A 295 -1.01 -33.39 -18.14
C TYR A 295 -0.07 -32.21 -17.90
N ASP A 296 1.17 -32.51 -17.50
CA ASP A 296 2.21 -31.49 -17.31
C ASP A 296 2.51 -30.74 -18.60
N PHE A 297 2.69 -29.42 -18.50
CA PHE A 297 2.95 -28.56 -19.65
C PHE A 297 4.44 -28.63 -20.01
N THR A 298 4.84 -29.74 -20.63
CA THR A 298 6.22 -30.05 -21.02
C THR A 298 6.34 -30.19 -22.53
N GLU A 299 7.57 -30.06 -23.05
CA GLU A 299 7.83 -30.31 -24.47
C GLU A 299 7.36 -31.71 -24.91
N PHE A 300 7.62 -32.74 -24.09
CA PHE A 300 7.20 -34.11 -24.37
C PHE A 300 5.68 -34.24 -24.52
N ASN A 301 4.91 -33.68 -23.57
CA ASN A 301 3.45 -33.76 -23.63
C ASN A 301 2.89 -32.91 -24.76
N ILE A 302 3.44 -31.72 -25.01
CA ILE A 302 3.04 -30.89 -26.16
C ILE A 302 3.29 -31.64 -27.47
N GLN A 303 4.48 -32.22 -27.64
CA GLN A 303 4.79 -33.02 -28.81
C GLN A 303 3.92 -34.26 -28.91
N THR A 304 3.59 -34.93 -27.80
CA THR A 304 2.72 -36.11 -27.80
C THR A 304 1.30 -35.74 -28.22
N GLU A 305 0.71 -34.69 -27.68
CA GLU A 305 -0.63 -34.23 -28.08
C GLU A 305 -0.66 -33.74 -29.53
N VAL A 306 0.45 -33.17 -30.03
CA VAL A 306 0.58 -32.74 -31.43
C VAL A 306 0.87 -33.93 -32.38
N ARG A 307 1.70 -34.90 -31.97
CA ARG A 307 2.12 -36.06 -32.79
C ARG A 307 1.11 -37.19 -32.80
N THR A 308 0.38 -37.41 -31.71
CA THR A 308 -0.67 -38.46 -31.62
C THR A 308 -1.72 -38.29 -32.73
N TYR A 309 -1.80 -37.09 -33.33
CA TYR A 309 -2.72 -36.78 -34.43
C TYR A 309 -2.04 -36.24 -35.71
N SER A 310 -0.70 -36.28 -35.80
CA SER A 310 0.08 -35.88 -36.99
C SER A 310 0.94 -37.03 -37.50
N TRP A 311 0.30 -38.12 -37.93
CA TRP A 311 0.96 -39.20 -38.68
C TRP A 311 1.18 -38.85 -40.17
N THR A 312 1.43 -37.58 -40.53
CA THR A 312 1.66 -37.24 -41.95
C THR A 312 2.62 -36.09 -42.23
N ILE A 313 3.21 -35.43 -41.22
CA ILE A 313 4.16 -34.33 -41.50
C ILE A 313 5.33 -34.45 -40.55
N LEU A 314 6.35 -35.25 -40.92
CA LEU A 314 7.76 -35.20 -40.47
C LEU A 314 8.59 -36.42 -40.94
N CYS A 315 8.07 -37.25 -41.84
CA CYS A 315 8.87 -38.13 -42.69
C CYS A 315 8.90 -37.61 -44.14
N CYS A 316 9.49 -36.44 -44.35
CA CYS A 316 10.07 -35.98 -45.62
C CYS A 316 11.22 -35.04 -45.29
#